data_AF-A0A534QKJ0-F1
#
_entry.id   AF-A0A534QKJ0-F1
#
_cell.length_a   1.000
_cell.length_b   1.000
_cell.length_c   1.000
_cell.angle_alpha   90.00
_cell.angle_beta   90.00
_cell.angle_gamma   90.00
#
_symmetry.space_group_name_H-M   'P 1'
#
loop_
_entity.id
_entity.type
_entity.pdbx_description
1 polymer ?
#
loop_
_entity_poly.entity_id
_entity_poly.type
_entity_poly.pdbx_seq_one_letter_code
_entity_poly.pdbx_strand_id
1 'polypeptide(L)'
;MSEEVRLDGIEPLLVCAIRASGTEMFQYLVLGLLRDGKPRHGYALMKDYRDRSGVQLSTGSFYRELQKLAAKGLVRTSAKPEGADPRRAPYEITPEGTAAFDGWLVAPARPNPDDYEDELSCRALFVWQAGQAVVRAVLDRWQEALWISGKMLERAREGAAPPLGDPNTPFGALALLLGRRLKHVAADLEFLQELRATYEQWAARSEEPDVSKAQGAGSRGRRGR
;
A
#
# COMPACT_ATOMS: atom_id res chain seq x y z
N MET A 1 34.64 5.15 19.21
CA MET A 1 34.26 4.00 18.37
C MET A 1 32.97 4.41 17.68
N SER A 2 33.12 5.01 16.51
CA SER A 2 32.01 5.54 15.72
C SER A 2 31.51 4.40 14.84
N GLU A 3 30.33 3.88 15.14
CA GLU A 3 29.72 2.82 14.35
C GLU A 3 28.95 3.47 13.20
N GLU A 4 29.55 3.35 12.02
CA GLU A 4 29.06 3.81 10.73
C GLU A 4 27.88 2.92 10.31
N VAL A 5 26.65 3.36 10.59
CA VAL A 5 25.44 2.66 10.12
C VAL A 5 25.32 2.90 8.62
N ARG A 6 25.88 1.97 7.83
CA ARG A 6 25.61 1.85 6.39
C ARG A 6 24.13 1.50 6.21
N LEU A 7 23.36 2.50 5.78
CA LEU A 7 22.02 2.35 5.25
C LEU A 7 22.12 1.90 3.78
N ASP A 8 22.68 0.71 3.54
CA ASP A 8 22.63 0.06 2.24
C ASP A 8 21.24 -0.58 2.04
N GLY A 9 20.56 -0.17 0.97
CA GLY A 9 19.43 -0.90 0.40
C GLY A 9 18.05 -0.59 0.96
N ILE A 10 17.50 0.59 0.65
CA ILE A 10 16.04 0.80 0.66
C ILE A 10 15.61 1.29 -0.72
N GLU A 11 15.46 0.32 -1.62
CA GLU A 11 14.55 0.31 -2.78
C GLU A 11 13.88 -1.08 -2.75
N PRO A 12 12.57 -1.21 -3.04
CA PRO A 12 11.84 -0.39 -4.00
C PRO A 12 10.84 0.56 -3.33
N LEU A 13 10.89 1.81 -3.78
CA LEU A 13 9.75 2.73 -3.73
C LEU A 13 8.49 2.03 -4.24
N LEU A 14 7.39 2.16 -3.49
CA LEU A 14 6.04 1.85 -3.94
C LEU A 14 5.78 0.41 -4.41
N VAL A 15 6.18 -0.60 -3.61
CA VAL A 15 5.32 -1.79 -3.59
C VAL A 15 4.02 -1.35 -2.93
N CYS A 16 3.01 -1.08 -3.76
CA CYS A 16 1.61 -0.99 -3.34
C CYS A 16 1.24 -2.38 -2.78
N ALA A 17 1.70 -2.65 -1.57
CA ALA A 17 1.44 -3.87 -0.85
C ALA A 17 -0.01 -3.76 -0.40
N ILE A 18 -0.91 -4.30 -1.22
CA ILE A 18 -2.21 -4.74 -0.73
C ILE A 18 -1.90 -5.69 0.43
N ARG A 19 -1.98 -5.20 1.67
CA ARG A 19 -1.68 -5.99 2.87
C ARG A 19 -2.92 -6.13 3.74
N ALA A 20 -3.05 -7.37 4.24
CA ALA A 20 -3.82 -7.83 5.40
C ALA A 20 -5.36 -7.93 5.36
N SER A 21 -6.06 -7.66 4.26
CA SER A 21 -7.35 -8.34 3.90
C SER A 21 -7.20 -9.13 2.58
N GLY A 22 -5.95 -9.49 2.26
CA GLY A 22 -5.48 -9.69 0.89
C GLY A 22 -5.89 -10.96 0.16
N THR A 23 -6.49 -11.96 0.83
CA THR A 23 -6.92 -13.19 0.13
C THR A 23 -8.34 -13.05 -0.42
N GLU A 24 -9.26 -12.53 0.40
CA GLU A 24 -10.66 -12.34 0.00
C GLU A 24 -10.81 -11.23 -1.04
N MET A 25 -10.03 -10.16 -0.98
CA MET A 25 -10.08 -9.12 -2.02
C MET A 25 -9.49 -9.62 -3.35
N PHE A 26 -8.46 -10.47 -3.28
CA PHE A 26 -7.76 -10.93 -4.46
C PHE A 26 -8.56 -11.95 -5.29
N GLN A 27 -9.38 -12.79 -4.66
CA GLN A 27 -10.32 -13.65 -5.39
C GLN A 27 -11.29 -12.82 -6.24
N TYR A 28 -11.90 -11.77 -5.68
CA TYR A 28 -12.90 -10.98 -6.41
C TYR A 28 -12.27 -10.17 -7.54
N LEU A 29 -11.01 -9.74 -7.39
CA LEU A 29 -10.22 -9.19 -8.48
C LEU A 29 -10.10 -10.19 -9.64
N VAL A 30 -9.71 -11.44 -9.37
CA VAL A 30 -9.56 -12.47 -10.39
C VAL A 30 -10.90 -12.78 -11.07
N LEU A 31 -11.98 -12.92 -10.30
CA LEU A 31 -13.33 -13.13 -10.84
C LEU A 31 -13.78 -11.95 -11.71
N GLY A 32 -13.52 -10.71 -11.28
CA GLY A 32 -13.83 -9.51 -12.05
C GLY A 32 -13.11 -9.44 -13.40
N LEU A 33 -11.86 -9.90 -13.48
CA LEU A 33 -11.11 -9.98 -14.75
C LEU A 33 -11.66 -11.05 -15.70
N LEU A 34 -12.34 -12.07 -15.18
CA LEU A 34 -12.98 -13.15 -15.96
C LEU A 34 -14.48 -12.92 -16.18
N ARG A 35 -15.03 -11.79 -15.72
CA ARG A 35 -16.47 -11.53 -15.66
C ARG A 35 -17.17 -11.50 -17.02
N ASP A 36 -16.42 -11.31 -18.10
CA ASP A 36 -16.93 -11.34 -19.49
C ASP A 36 -17.27 -12.75 -19.99
N GLY A 37 -16.98 -13.79 -19.19
CA GLY A 37 -17.27 -15.18 -19.51
C GLY A 37 -16.38 -15.78 -20.59
N LYS A 38 -15.38 -15.04 -21.08
CA LYS A 38 -14.50 -15.54 -22.14
C LYS A 38 -13.35 -16.34 -21.54
N PRO A 39 -12.93 -17.45 -22.16
CA PRO A 39 -11.71 -18.14 -21.76
C PRO A 39 -10.47 -17.24 -21.94
N ARG A 40 -9.74 -16.96 -20.85
CA ARG A 40 -8.56 -16.08 -20.85
C ARG A 40 -7.35 -16.74 -20.20
N HIS A 41 -6.18 -16.54 -20.78
CA HIS A 41 -4.92 -17.01 -20.17
C HIS A 41 -4.53 -16.14 -18.98
N GLY A 42 -3.92 -16.74 -17.95
CA GLY A 42 -3.49 -16.03 -16.74
C GLY A 42 -2.59 -14.82 -17.01
N TYR A 43 -1.69 -14.91 -17.99
CA TYR A 43 -0.87 -13.77 -18.41
C TYR A 43 -1.68 -12.61 -18.98
N ALA A 44 -2.71 -12.90 -19.79
CA ALA A 44 -3.59 -11.88 -20.35
C ALA A 44 -4.40 -11.18 -19.26
N LEU A 45 -4.83 -11.90 -18.22
CA LEU A 45 -5.51 -11.33 -17.05
C LEU A 45 -4.59 -10.40 -16.26
N MET A 46 -3.34 -10.81 -15.99
CA MET A 46 -2.37 -9.96 -15.29
C MET A 46 -2.03 -8.69 -16.09
N LYS A 47 -1.94 -8.80 -17.42
CA LYS A 47 -1.74 -7.65 -18.30
C LYS A 47 -2.93 -6.68 -18.23
N ASP A 48 -4.14 -7.20 -18.38
CA ASP A 48 -5.37 -6.39 -18.31
C ASP A 48 -5.52 -5.67 -16.96
N TYR A 49 -5.22 -6.37 -15.85
CA TYR A 49 -5.21 -5.72 -14.54
C TYR A 49 -4.19 -4.58 -14.45
N ARG A 50 -2.98 -4.78 -14.98
CA ARG A 50 -1.95 -3.74 -15.04
C ARG A 50 -2.43 -2.54 -15.84
N ASP A 51 -3.04 -2.78 -17.00
CA ASP A 51 -3.54 -1.72 -17.88
C ASP A 51 -4.69 -0.93 -17.22
N ARG A 52 -5.56 -1.59 -16.44
CA ARG A 52 -6.67 -0.94 -15.72
C ARG A 52 -6.27 -0.20 -14.45
N SER A 53 -5.25 -0.68 -13.73
CA SER A 53 -4.94 -0.24 -12.37
C SER A 53 -3.56 0.40 -12.20
N GLY A 54 -2.67 0.24 -13.18
CA GLY A 54 -1.25 0.58 -13.08
C GLY A 54 -0.43 -0.33 -12.16
N VAL A 55 -1.02 -1.38 -11.58
CA VAL A 55 -0.36 -2.25 -10.59
C VAL A 55 0.09 -3.56 -11.23
N GLN A 56 1.32 -3.96 -10.93
CA GLN A 56 1.84 -5.27 -11.33
C GLN A 56 1.50 -6.33 -10.28
N LEU A 57 0.87 -7.42 -10.71
CA LEU A 57 0.62 -8.57 -9.84
C LEU A 57 1.83 -9.50 -9.82
N SER A 58 2.08 -10.09 -8.65
CA SER A 58 3.03 -11.20 -8.54
C SER A 58 2.48 -12.43 -9.26
N THR A 59 3.21 -12.92 -10.25
CA THR A 59 2.89 -14.11 -11.03
C THR A 59 2.57 -15.30 -10.11
N GLY A 60 3.44 -15.55 -9.11
CA GLY A 60 3.26 -16.67 -8.19
C GLY A 60 1.96 -16.56 -7.37
N SER A 61 1.68 -15.38 -6.81
CA SER A 61 0.44 -15.16 -6.05
C SER A 61 -0.80 -15.30 -6.93
N PHE A 62 -0.76 -14.75 -8.14
CA PHE A 62 -1.89 -14.78 -9.08
C PHE A 62 -2.27 -16.20 -9.50
N TYR A 63 -1.29 -17.02 -9.89
CA TYR A 63 -1.56 -18.40 -10.26
C TYR A 63 -2.00 -19.25 -9.06
N ARG A 64 -1.44 -19.01 -7.86
CA ARG A 64 -1.94 -19.68 -6.65
C ARG A 64 -3.40 -19.36 -6.39
N GLU A 65 -3.83 -18.11 -6.56
CA GLU A 65 -5.23 -17.74 -6.36
C GLU A 65 -6.16 -18.33 -7.41
N LEU A 66 -5.73 -18.36 -8.69
CA LEU A 66 -6.46 -19.06 -9.74
C LEU A 66 -6.69 -20.54 -9.40
N GLN A 67 -5.67 -21.23 -8.87
CA GLN A 67 -5.80 -22.63 -8.46
C GLN A 67 -6.76 -22.80 -7.29
N LYS A 68 -6.74 -21.90 -6.30
CA LYS A 68 -7.73 -21.92 -5.21
C LYS A 68 -9.15 -21.71 -5.73
N LEU A 69 -9.36 -20.78 -6.65
CA LEU A 69 -10.67 -20.52 -7.25
C LEU A 69 -11.17 -21.71 -8.07
N ALA A 70 -10.26 -22.39 -8.78
CA ALA A 70 -10.57 -23.62 -9.47
C ALA A 70 -10.97 -24.74 -8.50
N ALA A 71 -10.24 -24.91 -7.40
CA ALA A 71 -10.57 -25.88 -6.36
C ALA A 71 -11.92 -25.57 -5.66
N LYS A 72 -12.29 -24.28 -5.55
CA LYS A 72 -13.59 -23.82 -5.04
C LYS A 72 -14.72 -23.92 -6.08
N GLY A 73 -14.45 -24.31 -7.33
CA GLY A 73 -15.45 -24.36 -8.40
C GLY A 73 -15.94 -22.99 -8.90
N LEU A 74 -15.25 -21.90 -8.57
CA LEU A 74 -15.61 -20.54 -9.00
C LEU A 74 -15.02 -20.18 -10.36
N VAL A 75 -14.00 -20.93 -10.78
CA VAL A 75 -13.32 -20.81 -12.08
C VAL A 75 -13.09 -22.22 -12.61
N ARG A 76 -13.09 -22.40 -13.93
CA ARG A 76 -12.71 -23.66 -14.60
C ARG A 76 -11.64 -23.43 -15.65
N THR A 77 -10.86 -24.46 -15.94
CA THR A 77 -9.99 -24.45 -17.13
C THR A 77 -10.77 -24.94 -18.34
N SER A 78 -10.76 -24.17 -19.41
CA SER A 78 -11.42 -24.58 -20.67
C SER A 78 -10.58 -25.63 -21.41
N ALA A 79 -11.27 -26.52 -22.14
CA ALA A 79 -10.64 -27.58 -22.92
C ALA A 79 -9.79 -27.00 -24.05
N LYS A 80 -8.67 -27.65 -24.35
CA LYS A 80 -7.73 -27.20 -25.39
C LYS A 80 -8.01 -27.86 -26.73
N PRO A 81 -7.63 -27.20 -27.84
CA PRO A 81 -7.31 -27.90 -29.07
C PRO A 81 -6.21 -28.94 -28.84
N GLU A 82 -6.26 -30.08 -29.54
CA GLU A 82 -5.23 -31.13 -29.46
C GLU A 82 -3.83 -30.54 -29.76
N GLY A 83 -2.84 -30.86 -28.92
CA GLY A 83 -1.44 -30.46 -29.09
C GLY A 83 -0.96 -29.25 -28.27
N ALA A 84 -1.84 -28.56 -27.53
CA ALA A 84 -1.43 -27.40 -26.71
C ALA A 84 -0.91 -27.80 -25.31
N ASP A 85 0.21 -27.19 -24.89
CA ASP A 85 0.88 -27.41 -23.58
C ASP A 85 -0.12 -27.40 -22.42
N PRO A 86 -0.36 -28.53 -21.71
CA PRO A 86 -1.31 -28.68 -20.60
C PRO A 86 -1.24 -27.59 -19.52
N ARG A 87 -0.07 -26.96 -19.33
CA ARG A 87 0.15 -25.91 -18.32
C ARG A 87 -0.43 -24.53 -18.71
N ARG A 88 -0.85 -24.35 -19.96
CA ARG A 88 -1.33 -23.05 -20.50
C ARG A 88 -2.84 -22.96 -20.74
N ALA A 89 -3.65 -23.71 -19.98
CA ALA A 89 -5.10 -23.69 -20.21
C ALA A 89 -5.69 -22.30 -19.94
N PRO A 90 -6.57 -21.78 -20.81
CA PRO A 90 -7.33 -20.59 -20.50
C PRO A 90 -8.33 -20.89 -19.37
N TYR A 91 -8.57 -19.89 -18.53
CA TYR A 91 -9.50 -19.93 -17.41
C TYR A 91 -10.80 -19.21 -17.78
N GLU A 92 -11.90 -19.69 -17.22
CA GLU A 92 -13.25 -19.16 -17.44
C GLU A 92 -13.98 -19.13 -16.10
N ILE A 93 -14.74 -18.06 -15.83
CA ILE A 93 -15.57 -17.97 -14.62
C ILE A 93 -16.76 -18.93 -14.71
N THR A 94 -17.17 -19.51 -13.58
CA THR A 94 -18.40 -20.34 -13.51
C THR A 94 -19.62 -19.49 -13.15
N PRO A 95 -20.86 -20.01 -13.28
CA PRO A 95 -22.05 -19.33 -12.77
C PRO A 95 -21.95 -19.00 -11.27
N GLU A 96 -21.40 -19.91 -10.48
CA GLU A 96 -21.16 -19.73 -9.04
C GLU A 96 -20.13 -18.61 -8.79
N GLY A 97 -19.04 -18.57 -9.57
CA GLY A 97 -18.05 -17.49 -9.51
C GLY A 97 -18.65 -16.13 -9.86
N THR A 98 -19.56 -16.11 -10.84
CA THR A 98 -20.26 -14.88 -11.24
C THR A 98 -21.18 -14.38 -10.11
N ALA A 99 -21.97 -15.26 -9.51
CA ALA A 99 -22.83 -14.91 -8.38
C ALA A 99 -22.02 -14.41 -7.17
N ALA A 100 -20.87 -15.04 -6.89
CA ALA A 100 -19.98 -14.61 -5.82
C ALA A 100 -19.40 -13.21 -6.08
N PHE A 101 -18.96 -12.92 -7.31
CA PHE A 101 -18.46 -11.60 -7.69
C PHE A 101 -19.55 -10.53 -7.63
N ASP A 102 -20.73 -10.81 -8.19
CA ASP A 102 -21.83 -9.84 -8.23
C ASP A 102 -22.31 -9.50 -6.80
N GLY A 103 -22.40 -10.51 -5.93
CA GLY A 103 -22.72 -10.32 -4.51
C GLY A 103 -21.69 -9.46 -3.77
N TRP A 104 -20.40 -9.66 -4.04
CA TRP A 104 -19.35 -8.82 -3.49
C TRP A 104 -19.37 -7.39 -4.03
N LEU A 105 -19.63 -7.21 -5.33
CA LEU A 105 -19.58 -5.90 -5.99
C LEU A 105 -20.62 -4.92 -5.45
N VAL A 106 -21.81 -5.42 -5.09
CA VAL A 106 -22.89 -4.60 -4.53
C VAL A 106 -22.83 -4.48 -3.01
N ALA A 107 -22.01 -5.30 -2.34
CA ALA A 107 -21.83 -5.22 -0.91
C ALA A 107 -21.09 -3.91 -0.55
N PRO A 108 -21.52 -3.20 0.50
CA PRO A 108 -20.80 -2.01 0.93
C PRO A 108 -19.38 -2.41 1.37
N ALA A 109 -18.38 -1.66 0.91
CA ALA A 109 -17.04 -1.76 1.45
C ALA A 109 -17.11 -1.38 2.95
N ARG A 110 -16.80 -2.33 3.82
CA ARG A 110 -16.70 -2.09 5.26
C ARG A 110 -15.23 -1.85 5.57
N PRO A 111 -14.84 -0.65 6.04
CA PRO A 111 -13.49 -0.43 6.54
C PRO A 111 -13.23 -1.46 7.65
N ASN A 112 -12.16 -2.24 7.50
CA ASN A 112 -11.67 -3.09 8.57
C ASN A 112 -10.78 -2.20 9.47
N PRO A 113 -10.88 -2.29 10.81
CA PRO A 113 -9.90 -1.66 11.70
C PRO A 113 -8.43 -1.92 11.32
N ASP A 114 -8.13 -3.08 10.75
CA ASP A 114 -6.77 -3.41 10.27
C ASP A 114 -6.35 -2.64 8.99
N ASP A 115 -7.28 -1.97 8.29
CA ASP A 115 -6.97 -1.21 7.07
C ASP A 115 -6.07 0.01 7.36
N TYR A 116 -5.93 0.39 8.63
CA TYR A 116 -5.07 1.48 9.11
C TYR A 116 -3.69 1.00 9.61
N GLU A 117 -3.45 -0.31 9.69
CA GLU A 117 -2.16 -0.88 10.10
C GLU A 117 -1.20 -1.00 8.91
N ASP A 118 -0.75 0.16 8.42
CA ASP A 118 0.21 0.26 7.32
C ASP A 118 1.67 0.38 7.81
N GLU A 119 2.62 0.26 6.88
CA GLU A 119 4.05 0.27 7.20
C GLU A 119 4.53 1.62 7.75
N LEU A 120 4.00 2.74 7.27
CA LEU A 120 4.34 4.07 7.77
C LEU A 120 3.87 4.22 9.22
N SER A 121 2.63 3.82 9.50
CA SER A 121 2.05 3.76 10.85
C SER A 121 2.91 2.89 11.78
N CYS A 122 3.27 1.68 11.36
CA CYS A 122 4.14 0.78 12.12
C CYS A 122 5.50 1.40 12.44
N ARG A 123 6.14 2.06 11.46
CA ARG A 123 7.45 2.69 11.67
C ARG A 123 7.35 3.92 12.59
N ALA A 124 6.27 4.70 12.49
CA ALA A 124 6.03 5.87 13.33
C ALA A 124 5.94 5.53 14.82
N LEU A 125 5.47 4.33 15.18
CA LEU A 125 5.42 3.85 16.56
C LEU A 125 6.79 3.78 17.24
N PHE A 126 7.87 3.59 16.48
CA PHE A 126 9.21 3.33 17.03
C PHE A 126 10.21 4.45 16.74
N VAL A 127 9.91 5.35 15.79
CA VAL A 127 10.89 6.35 15.30
C VAL A 127 11.45 7.22 16.42
N TRP A 128 10.62 7.58 17.42
CA TRP A 128 11.00 8.45 18.54
C TRP A 128 12.06 7.85 19.47
N GLN A 129 12.31 6.53 19.40
CA GLN A 129 13.30 5.84 20.23
C GLN A 129 14.74 6.08 19.76
N ALA A 130 14.92 6.62 18.55
CA ALA A 130 16.22 6.97 18.01
C ALA A 130 16.72 8.34 18.53
N GLY A 131 18.02 8.61 18.37
CA GLY A 131 18.59 9.91 18.68
C GLY A 131 18.03 11.03 17.77
N GLN A 132 17.94 12.26 18.29
CA GLN A 132 17.26 13.38 17.62
C GLN A 132 17.73 13.66 16.19
N ALA A 133 19.04 13.59 15.94
CA ALA A 133 19.59 13.75 14.59
C ALA A 133 19.10 12.64 13.63
N VAL A 134 18.99 11.40 14.11
CA VAL A 134 18.51 10.26 13.33
C VAL A 134 17.02 10.42 13.04
N VAL A 135 16.21 10.82 14.04
CA VAL A 135 14.77 11.06 13.83
C VAL A 135 14.54 12.10 12.74
N ARG A 136 15.22 13.25 12.82
CA ARG A 136 15.12 14.31 11.80
C ARG A 136 15.45 13.78 10.40
N ALA A 137 16.58 13.08 10.26
CA ALA A 137 17.01 12.53 8.97
C ALA A 137 16.02 11.47 8.42
N VAL A 138 15.45 10.63 9.28
CA VAL A 138 14.47 9.62 8.87
C VAL A 138 13.17 10.27 8.40
N LEU A 139 12.65 11.26 9.14
CA LEU A 139 11.44 11.97 8.75
C LEU A 139 11.63 12.76 7.45
N ASP A 140 12.81 13.35 7.22
CA ASP A 140 13.14 14.02 5.96
C ASP A 140 13.11 13.02 4.79
N ARG A 141 13.70 11.84 4.98
CA ARG A 141 13.70 10.78 3.98
C ARG A 141 12.30 10.26 3.67
N TRP A 142 11.44 10.10 4.66
CA TRP A 142 10.05 9.68 4.44
C TRP A 142 9.27 10.73 3.66
N GLN A 143 9.46 12.01 3.98
CA GLN A 143 8.82 13.11 3.28
C GLN A 143 9.25 13.16 1.81
N GLU A 144 10.55 13.03 1.56
CA GLU A 144 11.09 12.98 0.19
C GLU A 144 10.53 11.80 -0.61
N ALA A 145 10.49 10.61 -0.01
CA ALA A 145 9.94 9.42 -0.66
C ALA A 145 8.45 9.59 -1.02
N LEU A 146 7.63 10.14 -0.11
CA LEU A 146 6.23 10.43 -0.37
C LEU A 146 6.06 11.51 -1.44
N TRP A 147 6.90 12.54 -1.44
CA TRP A 147 6.85 13.60 -2.46
C TRP A 147 7.19 13.06 -3.86
N ILE A 148 8.25 12.26 -3.99
CA ILE A 148 8.61 11.58 -5.23
C ILE A 148 7.45 10.70 -5.72
N SER A 149 6.87 9.93 -4.80
CA SER A 149 5.73 9.06 -5.08
C SER A 149 4.51 9.82 -5.59
N GLY A 150 4.18 10.96 -4.96
CA GLY A 150 3.12 11.86 -5.40
C GLY A 150 3.38 12.38 -6.82
N LYS A 151 4.62 12.79 -7.12
CA LYS A 151 4.99 13.27 -8.46
C LYS A 151 4.94 12.18 -9.53
N MET A 152 5.29 10.94 -9.19
CA MET A 152 5.15 9.80 -10.09
C MET A 152 3.67 9.50 -10.40
N LEU A 153 2.81 9.53 -9.38
CA LEU A 153 1.36 9.33 -9.53
C LEU A 153 0.70 10.44 -10.35
N GLU A 154 1.11 11.69 -10.15
CA GLU A 154 0.63 12.86 -10.89
C GLU A 154 0.94 12.72 -12.39
N ARG A 155 2.21 12.44 -12.73
CA ARG A 155 2.62 12.17 -14.12
C ARG A 155 1.89 10.99 -14.75
N ALA A 156 1.73 9.89 -14.00
CA ALA A 156 1.01 8.71 -14.49
C ALA A 156 -0.47 9.03 -14.76
N ARG A 157 -1.09 9.86 -13.92
CA ARG A 157 -2.47 10.31 -14.08
C ARG A 157 -2.65 11.18 -15.31
N GLU A 158 -1.72 12.12 -15.55
CA GLU A 158 -1.71 12.95 -16.76
C GLU A 158 -1.59 12.10 -18.02
N GLY A 159 -0.71 11.10 -18.02
CA GLY A 159 -0.57 10.15 -19.13
C GLY A 159 -1.74 9.17 -19.31
N ALA A 160 -2.59 9.00 -18.29
CA ALA A 160 -3.75 8.10 -18.29
C ALA A 160 -5.07 8.78 -18.66
N ALA A 161 -5.07 10.08 -19.00
CA ALA A 161 -6.27 10.76 -19.46
C ALA A 161 -6.81 10.05 -20.72
N PRO A 162 -8.06 9.55 -20.71
CA PRO A 162 -8.57 8.77 -21.83
C PRO A 162 -8.62 9.64 -23.09
N PRO A 163 -8.29 9.10 -24.27
CA PRO A 163 -8.75 9.69 -25.52
C PRO A 163 -10.28 9.79 -25.45
N LEU A 164 -10.84 10.95 -25.76
CA LEU A 164 -12.28 11.14 -25.83
C LEU A 164 -12.91 10.04 -26.71
N GLY A 165 -13.79 9.21 -26.12
CA GLY A 165 -14.66 8.31 -26.89
C GLY A 165 -14.24 6.83 -27.02
N ASP A 166 -13.33 6.28 -26.21
CA ASP A 166 -13.10 4.82 -26.17
C ASP A 166 -14.26 4.08 -25.46
N PRO A 167 -15.06 3.26 -26.17
CA PRO A 167 -16.18 2.53 -25.57
C PRO A 167 -15.75 1.45 -24.57
N ASN A 168 -14.47 1.04 -24.55
CA ASN A 168 -13.95 0.06 -23.59
C ASN A 168 -13.40 0.69 -22.30
N THR A 169 -13.22 2.01 -22.24
CA THR A 169 -12.75 2.75 -21.04
C THR A 169 -13.63 3.96 -20.74
N PRO A 170 -14.96 3.78 -20.56
CA PRO A 170 -15.97 4.83 -20.74
C PRO A 170 -15.88 6.03 -19.80
N PHE A 171 -15.09 5.97 -18.72
CA PHE A 171 -14.95 7.08 -17.76
C PHE A 171 -13.51 7.31 -17.25
N GLY A 172 -12.49 6.75 -17.90
CA GLY A 172 -11.08 7.00 -17.50
C GLY A 172 -10.74 6.45 -16.10
N ALA A 173 -11.19 5.22 -15.80
CA ALA A 173 -11.05 4.60 -14.48
C ALA A 173 -9.61 4.63 -13.92
N LEU A 174 -8.60 4.43 -14.76
CA LEU A 174 -7.20 4.48 -14.33
C LEU A 174 -6.83 5.87 -13.77
N ALA A 175 -7.17 6.96 -14.47
CA ALA A 175 -6.90 8.31 -14.01
C ALA A 175 -7.61 8.63 -12.68
N LEU A 176 -8.83 8.12 -12.49
CA LEU A 176 -9.56 8.25 -11.22
C LEU A 176 -8.88 7.47 -10.08
N LEU A 177 -8.46 6.23 -10.33
CA LEU A 177 -7.78 5.39 -9.35
C LEU A 177 -6.42 5.98 -8.96
N LEU A 178 -5.67 6.53 -9.92
CA LEU A 178 -4.43 7.25 -9.66
C LEU A 178 -4.69 8.53 -8.86
N GLY A 179 -5.75 9.28 -9.18
CA GLY A 179 -6.20 10.42 -8.41
C GLY A 179 -6.56 10.08 -6.96
N ARG A 180 -7.19 8.92 -6.73
CA ARG A 180 -7.45 8.41 -5.37
C ARG A 180 -6.14 8.12 -4.62
N ARG A 181 -5.17 7.45 -5.25
CA ARG A 181 -3.85 7.18 -4.63
C ARG A 181 -3.11 8.46 -4.29
N LEU A 182 -3.19 9.49 -5.13
CA LEU A 182 -2.59 10.79 -4.85
C LEU A 182 -3.17 11.44 -3.58
N LYS A 183 -4.48 11.29 -3.34
CA LYS A 183 -5.12 11.75 -2.10
C LYS A 183 -4.61 11.02 -0.86
N HIS A 184 -4.31 9.73 -0.97
CA HIS A 184 -3.71 8.97 0.14
C HIS A 184 -2.30 9.48 0.44
N VAL A 185 -1.46 9.69 -0.59
CA VAL A 185 -0.12 10.28 -0.40
C VAL A 185 -0.18 11.68 0.23
N ALA A 186 -1.17 12.48 -0.13
CA ALA A 186 -1.39 13.78 0.50
C ALA A 186 -1.72 13.65 1.99
N ALA A 187 -2.60 12.72 2.36
CA ALA A 187 -2.91 12.41 3.76
C ALA A 187 -1.68 11.90 4.53
N ASP A 188 -0.84 11.06 3.91
CA ASP A 188 0.40 10.56 4.53
C ASP A 188 1.41 11.70 4.78
N LEU A 189 1.48 12.67 3.85
CA LEU A 189 2.31 13.87 4.02
C LEU A 189 1.80 14.76 5.15
N GLU A 190 0.49 14.95 5.28
CA GLU A 190 -0.13 15.68 6.39
C GLU A 190 0.16 14.98 7.73
N PHE A 191 -0.03 13.67 7.80
CA PHE A 191 0.33 12.86 8.97
C PHE A 191 1.80 13.02 9.35
N LEU A 192 2.72 13.01 8.37
CA LEU A 192 4.15 13.14 8.64
C LEU A 192 4.51 14.53 9.19
N GLN A 193 3.80 15.58 8.77
CA GLN A 193 3.94 16.92 9.33
C GLN A 193 3.49 16.97 10.78
N GLU A 194 2.35 16.36 11.11
CA GLU A 194 1.84 16.25 12.48
C GLU A 194 2.80 15.46 13.38
N LEU A 195 3.31 14.33 12.89
CA LEU A 195 4.29 13.50 13.59
C LEU A 195 5.56 14.29 13.91
N ARG A 196 6.09 15.03 12.93
CA ARG A 196 7.27 15.88 13.11
C ARG A 196 7.03 16.95 14.16
N ALA A 197 5.92 17.69 14.06
CA ALA A 197 5.59 18.75 15.00
C ALA A 197 5.44 18.21 16.43
N THR A 198 4.79 17.05 16.59
CA THR A 198 4.61 16.39 17.89
C THR A 198 5.94 15.95 18.48
N TYR A 199 6.82 15.36 17.66
CA TYR A 199 8.16 14.96 18.08
C TYR A 199 9.01 16.16 18.52
N GLU A 200 9.01 17.25 17.76
CA GLU A 200 9.80 18.44 18.07
C GLU A 200 9.34 19.10 19.38
N GLN A 201 8.03 19.15 19.65
CA GLN A 201 7.49 19.64 20.92
C GLN A 201 7.85 18.73 22.11
N TRP A 202 7.91 17.42 21.90
CA TRP A 202 8.35 16.47 22.93
C TRP A 202 9.86 16.59 23.20
N ALA A 203 10.67 16.68 22.15
CA ALA A 203 12.12 16.82 22.25
C ALA A 203 12.50 18.12 22.97
N ALA A 204 11.88 19.25 22.62
CA ALA A 204 12.13 20.54 23.27
C ALA A 204 11.85 20.51 24.79
N ARG A 205 10.75 19.85 25.21
CA ARG A 205 10.42 19.66 26.64
C ARG A 205 11.38 18.73 27.37
N SER A 206 12.00 17.80 26.66
CA SER A 206 12.94 16.83 27.23
C SER A 206 14.35 17.41 27.39
N GLU A 207 14.66 18.47 26.64
CA GLU A 207 15.92 19.22 26.71
C GLU A 207 15.88 20.37 27.75
N GLU A 208 14.69 20.76 28.24
CA GLU A 208 14.57 21.73 29.34
C GLU A 208 15.22 21.17 30.62
N PRO A 209 16.21 21.86 31.22
CA PRO A 209 16.84 21.40 32.44
C PRO A 209 15.80 21.38 33.57
N ASP A 210 15.77 20.29 34.34
CA ASP A 210 14.96 20.14 35.55
C ASP A 210 15.32 21.22 36.59
N VAL A 211 14.64 22.36 36.52
CA VAL A 211 14.82 23.52 37.43
C VAL A 211 14.44 23.14 38.88
N SER A 212 13.72 22.02 39.08
CA SER A 212 13.32 21.53 40.41
C SER A 212 14.50 20.93 41.19
N LYS A 213 15.49 20.33 40.52
CA LYS A 213 16.69 19.78 41.20
C LYS A 213 17.70 20.85 41.65
N ALA A 214 17.65 22.05 41.08
CA ALA A 214 18.58 23.13 41.42
C ALA A 214 18.21 23.87 42.74
N GLN A 215 16.95 23.81 43.18
CA GLN A 215 16.49 24.55 44.37
C GLN A 215 16.64 23.77 45.70
N GLY A 216 16.97 22.47 45.66
CA GLY A 216 17.16 21.64 46.85
C GLY A 216 18.55 21.67 47.50
N ALA A 217 19.57 22.22 46.82
CA ALA A 217 20.96 22.16 47.29
C ALA A 217 21.40 23.39 48.12
N GLY A 218 20.55 24.41 48.28
CA GLY A 218 20.93 25.71 48.84
C GLY A 218 20.77 25.92 50.35
N SER A 219 20.24 24.98 51.14
CA SER A 219 19.86 25.26 52.55
C SER A 219 20.71 24.61 53.66
N ARG A 220 21.81 23.89 53.35
CA ARG A 220 22.72 23.37 54.40
C ARG A 220 23.95 24.25 54.57
N GLY A 221 23.73 25.47 55.06
CA GLY A 221 24.78 26.36 55.55
C GLY A 221 24.39 26.95 56.92
N ARG A 222 25.29 26.81 57.89
CA ARG A 222 25.36 27.45 59.23
C ARG A 222 24.47 26.91 60.35
N ARG A 223 25.10 26.10 61.22
CA ARG A 223 25.26 26.26 62.68
C ARG A 223 26.52 25.46 63.05
N GLY A 224 27.60 25.96 63.64
CA GLY A 224 27.80 27.20 64.39
C GLY A 224 27.77 26.91 65.88
N ARG A 225 28.97 26.66 66.44
CA ARG A 225 29.35 26.44 67.86
C ARG A 225 29.07 25.08 68.48
#